data_AF-A0A2I9LP98-F1
#
_entry.id   AF-A0A2I9LP98-F1
#
_cell.length_a   1.000
_cell.length_b   1.000
_cell.length_c   1.000
_cell.angle_alpha   90.00
_cell.angle_beta   90.00
_cell.angle_gamma   90.00
#
_symmetry.space_group_name_H-M   'P 1'
#
loop_
_entity.id
_entity.type
_entity.pdbx_description
1 polymer ?
#
loop_
_entity_poly.entity_id
_entity_poly.type
_entity_poly.pdbx_seq_one_letter_code
_entity_poly.pdbx_strand_id
1 'polypeptide(L)'
;MADDKGPFSKPSNLTKWQGCKQFLWNSDTKECLGRTGMSWLKITVFYIIFYSCLAAFWTVMLIIFYQTLSSSEPRWQLDSSRIGSSPGLGFRPRPPEDNIDSTLIWFNADDQETIKHWVENLEEFLQPYKSQRNVSSCSIDQGPGDDKTCYFSVDKISDKCSISSSYGYPARTPCVLIKLNRIYNWVPEPYQNASDLPSGIPEDIKMIYSPDYVWISCVGENAADKDNIGDVEYLPQQGISVKFFPFKNQKEYLSPFVFVRFKDIAKNVLVNIECKAWAKNIKYDRGDRLGSVHFELLVD
;
A
#
# COMPACT_ATOMS: atom_id res chain seq x y z
N MET A 1 3.92 21.56 -76.62
CA MET A 1 4.28 20.18 -76.98
C MET A 1 3.79 19.31 -75.85
N ALA A 2 2.65 18.65 -76.09
CA ALA A 2 2.00 17.76 -75.13
C ALA A 2 2.62 16.37 -75.30
N ASP A 3 3.22 15.84 -74.23
CA ASP A 3 3.57 14.42 -74.18
C ASP A 3 2.36 13.65 -73.63
N ASP A 4 1.70 12.98 -74.57
CA ASP A 4 0.64 12.01 -74.39
C ASP A 4 1.22 10.75 -73.70
N LYS A 5 0.86 10.52 -72.44
CA LYS A 5 1.11 9.25 -71.74
C LYS A 5 -0.23 8.56 -71.49
N GLY A 6 -0.53 7.56 -72.31
CA GLY A 6 -1.71 6.72 -72.19
C GLY A 6 -1.83 5.99 -70.85
N PRO A 7 -3.00 5.39 -70.54
CA PRO A 7 -3.38 4.99 -69.17
C PRO A 7 -2.71 3.70 -68.66
N PHE A 8 -1.70 3.15 -69.35
CA PHE A 8 -1.03 1.91 -68.94
C PHE A 8 0.47 1.94 -69.26
N SER A 9 1.27 2.48 -68.34
CA SER A 9 2.69 2.16 -68.27
C SER A 9 2.85 0.77 -67.65
N LYS A 10 3.67 -0.11 -68.26
CA LYS A 10 4.02 -1.43 -67.69
C LYS A 10 4.62 -1.23 -66.29
N PRO A 11 4.25 -2.03 -65.26
CA PRO A 11 4.92 -1.97 -63.98
C PRO A 11 6.39 -2.35 -64.18
N SER A 12 7.31 -1.50 -63.72
CA SER A 12 8.72 -1.82 -63.69
C SER A 12 8.92 -3.06 -62.81
N ASN A 13 9.65 -4.06 -63.31
CA ASN A 13 10.09 -5.21 -62.52
C ASN A 13 11.14 -4.75 -61.49
N LEU A 14 10.66 -4.16 -60.39
CA LEU A 14 11.48 -3.71 -59.26
C LEU A 14 11.73 -4.90 -58.33
N THR A 15 12.99 -5.12 -57.96
CA THR A 15 13.36 -6.09 -56.91
C THR A 15 12.65 -5.70 -55.61
N LYS A 16 12.22 -6.66 -54.75
CA LYS A 16 11.47 -6.37 -53.50
C LYS A 16 12.09 -5.24 -52.66
N TRP A 17 13.41 -5.17 -52.62
CA TRP A 17 14.18 -4.12 -51.93
C TRP A 17 14.10 -2.75 -52.62
N GLN A 18 14.13 -2.70 -53.95
CA GLN A 18 13.97 -1.48 -54.73
C GLN A 18 12.54 -0.96 -54.64
N GLY A 19 11.53 -1.85 -54.61
CA GLY A 19 10.13 -1.50 -54.33
C GLY A 19 9.93 -0.93 -52.92
N CYS A 20 10.60 -1.49 -51.91
CA CYS A 20 10.57 -0.94 -50.55
C CYS A 20 11.22 0.45 -50.46
N LYS A 21 12.36 0.65 -51.15
CA LYS A 21 13.05 1.94 -51.21
C LYS A 21 12.22 3.00 -51.93
N GLN A 22 11.56 2.63 -53.02
CA GLN A 22 10.69 3.55 -53.78
C GLN A 22 9.36 3.82 -53.06
N PHE A 23 8.86 2.88 -52.26
CA PHE A 23 7.70 3.09 -51.37
C PHE A 23 8.02 4.07 -50.23
N LEU A 24 9.19 3.95 -49.62
CA LEU A 24 9.67 4.88 -48.57
C LEU A 24 9.84 6.30 -49.13
N TRP A 25 10.54 6.44 -50.26
CA TRP A 25 10.76 7.73 -50.91
C TRP A 25 10.86 7.59 -52.42
N ASN A 26 9.92 8.21 -53.13
CA ASN A 26 9.94 8.31 -54.58
C ASN A 26 10.47 9.69 -54.98
N SER A 27 11.72 9.76 -55.45
CA SER A 27 12.36 11.01 -55.88
C SER A 27 11.68 11.65 -57.08
N ASP A 28 11.03 10.84 -57.93
CA ASP A 28 10.50 11.28 -59.22
C ASP A 28 9.14 11.96 -59.07
N THR A 29 8.32 11.49 -58.13
CA THR A 29 7.00 12.08 -57.80
C THR A 29 7.02 12.93 -56.52
N LYS A 30 8.16 13.00 -55.80
CA LYS A 30 8.33 13.66 -54.49
C LYS A 30 7.30 13.16 -53.44
N GLU A 31 7.08 11.85 -53.41
CA GLU A 31 6.15 11.18 -52.51
C GLU A 31 6.91 10.40 -51.43
N CYS A 32 6.46 10.53 -50.19
CA CYS A 32 6.98 9.79 -49.03
C CYS A 32 5.88 8.84 -48.53
N LEU A 33 6.19 7.54 -48.39
CA LEU A 33 5.21 6.51 -47.99
C LEU A 33 3.92 6.52 -48.84
N GLY A 34 4.06 6.76 -50.14
CA GLY A 34 2.95 6.80 -51.10
C GLY A 34 2.06 8.04 -51.05
N ARG A 35 2.47 9.13 -50.38
CA ARG A 35 1.74 10.42 -50.36
C ARG A 35 2.65 11.61 -50.62
N THR A 36 2.12 12.64 -51.28
CA THR A 36 2.83 13.90 -51.49
C THR A 36 3.01 14.67 -50.17
N GLY A 37 4.06 15.48 -50.06
CA GLY A 37 4.31 16.30 -48.85
C GLY A 37 3.14 17.21 -48.47
N MET A 38 2.40 17.73 -49.46
CA MET A 38 1.20 18.55 -49.23
C MET A 38 0.03 17.72 -48.68
N SER A 39 -0.10 16.45 -49.07
CA SER A 39 -1.08 15.53 -48.49
C SER A 39 -0.74 15.21 -47.05
N TRP A 40 0.53 14.89 -46.77
CA TRP A 40 1.03 14.70 -45.40
C TRP A 40 0.77 15.90 -44.50
N LEU A 41 1.07 17.12 -44.97
CA LEU A 41 0.78 18.35 -44.20
C LEU A 41 -0.71 18.48 -43.89
N LYS A 42 -1.59 18.27 -44.89
CA LYS A 42 -3.05 18.32 -44.70
C LYS A 42 -3.54 17.29 -43.68
N ILE A 43 -3.02 16.06 -43.74
CA ILE A 43 -3.38 14.98 -42.82
C ILE A 43 -2.88 15.31 -41.40
N THR A 44 -1.63 15.76 -41.27
CA THR A 44 -1.05 16.13 -39.98
C THR A 44 -1.82 17.30 -39.35
N VAL A 45 -2.11 18.36 -40.11
CA VAL A 45 -2.90 19.49 -39.63
C VAL A 45 -4.30 19.05 -39.22
N PHE A 46 -4.95 18.20 -40.02
CA PHE A 46 -6.25 17.62 -39.66
C PHE A 46 -6.19 16.87 -38.33
N TYR A 47 -5.21 15.97 -38.14
CA TYR A 47 -5.08 15.22 -36.89
C TYR A 47 -4.71 16.10 -35.70
N ILE A 48 -3.88 17.13 -35.88
CA ILE A 48 -3.59 18.10 -34.82
C ILE A 48 -4.87 18.79 -34.36
N ILE A 49 -5.67 19.32 -35.29
CA ILE A 49 -6.92 19.99 -34.96
C ILE A 49 -7.90 19.00 -34.33
N PHE A 50 -8.07 17.83 -34.93
CA PHE A 50 -8.99 16.80 -34.45
C PHE A 50 -8.64 16.33 -33.03
N TYR A 51 -7.39 15.95 -32.77
CA TYR A 51 -6.97 15.51 -31.44
C TYR A 51 -6.96 16.64 -30.42
N SER A 52 -6.69 17.89 -30.83
CA SER A 52 -6.84 19.04 -29.92
C SER A 52 -8.30 19.23 -29.48
N CYS A 53 -9.26 19.10 -30.39
CA CYS A 53 -10.69 19.17 -30.07
C CYS A 53 -11.13 17.99 -29.19
N LEU A 54 -10.64 16.78 -29.48
CA LEU A 54 -10.95 15.58 -28.68
C LEU A 54 -10.38 15.69 -27.27
N ALA A 55 -9.14 16.17 -27.11
CA ALA A 55 -8.50 16.39 -25.82
C ALA A 55 -9.23 17.48 -25.02
N ALA A 56 -9.65 18.56 -25.68
CA ALA A 56 -10.46 19.60 -25.04
C ALA A 56 -11.80 19.05 -24.55
N PHE A 57 -12.51 18.29 -25.37
CA PHE A 57 -13.78 17.64 -24.98
C PHE A 57 -13.58 16.71 -23.78
N TRP A 58 -12.57 15.84 -23.82
CA TRP A 58 -12.25 14.95 -22.71
C TRP A 58 -11.91 15.72 -21.42
N THR A 59 -11.14 16.80 -21.54
CA THR A 59 -10.78 17.65 -20.39
C THR A 59 -12.01 18.33 -19.79
N VAL A 60 -12.93 18.84 -20.61
CA VAL A 60 -14.20 19.43 -20.13
C VAL A 60 -15.04 18.38 -19.41
N MET A 61 -15.17 17.16 -19.98
CA MET A 61 -15.89 16.06 -19.32
C MET A 61 -15.24 15.68 -17.99
N LEU A 62 -13.92 15.65 -17.93
CA LEU A 62 -13.18 15.35 -16.71
C LEU A 62 -13.35 16.45 -15.64
N ILE A 63 -13.36 17.73 -16.04
CA ILE A 63 -13.62 18.86 -15.12
C ILE A 63 -15.03 18.75 -14.53
N ILE A 64 -16.05 18.47 -15.36
CA ILE A 64 -17.43 18.26 -14.89
C ILE A 64 -17.48 17.08 -13.91
N PHE A 65 -16.78 15.98 -14.21
CA PHE A 65 -16.69 14.85 -13.31
C PHE A 65 -16.08 15.22 -11.95
N TYR A 66 -14.97 15.98 -11.91
CA TYR A 66 -14.36 16.43 -10.67
C TYR A 66 -15.28 17.35 -9.84
N GLN A 67 -16.17 18.13 -10.47
CA GLN A 67 -17.17 18.91 -9.74
C GLN A 67 -18.21 18.05 -9.02
N THR A 68 -18.39 16.79 -9.42
CA THR A 68 -19.31 15.84 -8.74
C THR A 68 -18.67 15.12 -7.54
N LEU A 69 -17.38 15.34 -7.29
CA LEU A 69 -16.63 14.68 -6.23
C LEU A 69 -16.34 15.66 -5.08
N SER A 70 -16.61 15.20 -3.86
CA SER A 70 -16.16 15.86 -2.63
C SER A 70 -14.66 15.63 -2.40
N SER A 71 -13.98 16.64 -1.87
CA SER A 71 -12.55 16.54 -1.49
C SER A 71 -12.35 15.87 -0.12
N SER A 72 -13.37 15.91 0.74
CA SER A 72 -13.31 15.38 2.12
C SER A 72 -13.57 13.89 2.21
N GLU A 73 -14.55 13.38 1.46
CA GLU A 73 -15.03 12.00 1.56
C GLU A 73 -15.16 11.31 0.19
N PRO A 74 -14.90 9.98 0.12
CA PRO A 74 -15.16 9.23 -1.09
C PRO A 74 -16.67 8.99 -1.27
N ARG A 75 -17.12 9.05 -2.52
CA ARG A 75 -18.54 8.86 -2.90
C ARG A 75 -19.09 7.47 -2.56
N TRP A 76 -18.26 6.44 -2.72
CA TRP A 76 -18.59 5.06 -2.41
C TRP A 76 -17.78 4.64 -1.19
N GLN A 77 -18.46 4.21 -0.13
CA GLN A 77 -17.87 3.89 1.17
C GLN A 77 -18.12 2.41 1.52
N LEU A 78 -17.18 1.80 2.25
CA LEU A 78 -17.29 0.45 2.80
C LEU A 78 -17.69 -0.57 1.72
N ASP A 79 -18.77 -1.34 1.92
CA ASP A 79 -19.21 -2.39 1.00
C ASP A 79 -19.64 -1.90 -0.39
N SER A 80 -19.99 -0.61 -0.52
CA SER A 80 -20.28 -0.01 -1.83
C SER A 80 -19.01 0.35 -2.61
N SER A 81 -17.85 0.32 -1.95
CA SER A 81 -16.55 0.63 -2.54
C SER A 81 -15.83 -0.65 -2.98
N ARG A 82 -14.93 -0.53 -3.97
CA ARG A 82 -14.06 -1.63 -4.39
C ARG A 82 -13.08 -2.08 -3.30
N ILE A 83 -12.77 -1.20 -2.33
CA ILE A 83 -11.88 -1.49 -1.20
C ILE A 83 -12.60 -2.41 -0.18
N GLY A 84 -13.94 -2.30 -0.09
CA GLY A 84 -14.75 -3.06 0.84
C GLY A 84 -14.73 -2.51 2.27
N SER A 85 -15.29 -3.31 3.18
CA SER A 85 -15.44 -3.01 4.62
C SER A 85 -14.39 -3.69 5.52
N SER A 86 -13.50 -4.51 4.96
CA SER A 86 -12.48 -5.23 5.72
C SER A 86 -11.10 -4.59 5.55
N PRO A 87 -10.52 -3.95 6.59
CA PRO A 87 -9.17 -3.42 6.51
C PRO A 87 -8.13 -4.54 6.46
N GLY A 88 -7.13 -4.38 5.59
CA GLY A 88 -5.87 -5.10 5.69
C GLY A 88 -4.97 -4.57 6.80
N LEU A 89 -3.90 -5.30 7.08
CA LEU A 89 -2.82 -4.86 7.96
C LEU A 89 -1.59 -4.45 7.14
N GLY A 90 -0.80 -3.54 7.70
CA GLY A 90 0.52 -3.20 7.18
C GLY A 90 1.56 -3.32 8.28
N PHE A 91 2.79 -3.68 7.90
CA PHE A 91 3.91 -3.76 8.82
C PHE A 91 4.98 -2.71 8.51
N ARG A 92 5.82 -2.41 9.50
CA ARG A 92 7.05 -1.64 9.39
C ARG A 92 8.15 -2.29 10.25
N PRO A 93 9.42 -2.22 9.86
CA PRO A 93 9.94 -1.48 8.71
C PRO A 93 9.67 -2.16 7.35
N ARG A 94 9.76 -1.39 6.26
CA ARG A 94 9.64 -1.91 4.88
C ARG A 94 11.01 -2.24 4.29
N PRO A 95 11.13 -3.29 3.47
CA PRO A 95 12.36 -3.60 2.76
C PRO A 95 12.88 -2.44 1.89
N PRO A 96 14.18 -2.43 1.56
CA PRO A 96 14.78 -1.44 0.67
C PRO A 96 14.10 -1.41 -0.70
N GLU A 97 14.22 -0.28 -1.41
CA GLU A 97 13.59 -0.09 -2.73
C GLU A 97 14.05 -1.12 -3.77
N ASP A 98 15.30 -1.59 -3.67
CA ASP A 98 15.86 -2.63 -4.55
C ASP A 98 15.09 -3.95 -4.47
N ASN A 99 14.44 -4.24 -3.34
CA ASN A 99 13.69 -5.46 -3.06
C ASN A 99 12.27 -5.15 -2.55
N ILE A 100 11.61 -4.14 -3.13
CA ILE A 100 10.32 -3.64 -2.63
C ILE A 100 9.18 -4.67 -2.68
N ASP A 101 9.29 -5.67 -3.56
CA ASP A 101 8.32 -6.77 -3.69
C ASP A 101 8.49 -7.83 -2.60
N SER A 102 9.63 -7.84 -1.92
CA SER A 102 9.90 -8.74 -0.81
C SER A 102 9.20 -8.26 0.47
N THR A 103 8.87 -9.21 1.34
CA THR A 103 8.42 -8.95 2.71
C THR A 103 9.43 -9.40 3.76
N LEU A 104 10.66 -9.69 3.32
CA LEU A 104 11.75 -10.16 4.18
C LEU A 104 12.38 -9.02 4.97
N ILE A 105 12.41 -9.19 6.29
CA ILE A 105 13.25 -8.44 7.22
C ILE A 105 14.42 -9.34 7.57
N TRP A 106 15.59 -9.03 6.98
CA TRP A 106 16.84 -9.72 7.26
C TRP A 106 17.84 -8.75 7.86
N PHE A 107 18.50 -9.17 8.94
CA PHE A 107 19.61 -8.44 9.51
C PHE A 107 20.57 -9.41 10.22
N ASN A 108 21.82 -9.01 10.27
CA ASN A 108 22.82 -9.64 11.12
C ASN A 108 22.99 -8.78 12.37
N ALA A 109 22.79 -9.37 13.55
CA ALA A 109 22.84 -8.62 14.80
C ALA A 109 24.24 -8.05 15.13
N ASP A 110 25.28 -8.64 14.56
CA ASP A 110 26.67 -8.23 14.75
C ASP A 110 27.08 -7.15 13.73
N ASP A 111 26.34 -6.98 12.62
CA ASP A 111 26.59 -5.98 11.58
C ASP A 111 25.64 -4.78 11.67
N GLN A 112 26.16 -3.65 12.12
CA GLN A 112 25.42 -2.40 12.26
C GLN A 112 24.91 -1.83 10.93
N GLU A 113 25.56 -2.12 9.80
CA GLU A 113 25.14 -1.59 8.50
C GLU A 113 23.80 -2.19 8.08
N THR A 114 23.62 -3.50 8.28
CA THR A 114 22.34 -4.19 7.99
C THR A 114 21.20 -3.68 8.87
N ILE A 115 21.47 -3.38 10.14
CA ILE A 115 20.49 -2.89 11.10
C ILE A 115 20.05 -1.46 10.79
N LYS A 116 20.98 -0.63 10.31
CA LYS A 116 20.78 0.81 10.13
C LYS A 116 19.56 1.13 9.29
N HIS A 117 19.38 0.47 8.14
CA HIS A 117 18.23 0.67 7.24
C HIS A 117 16.89 0.48 7.98
N TRP A 118 16.79 -0.60 8.76
CA TRP A 118 15.57 -0.96 9.48
C TRP A 118 15.23 0.06 10.58
N VAL A 119 16.24 0.48 11.33
CA VAL A 119 16.12 1.50 12.39
C VAL A 119 15.72 2.85 11.79
N GLU A 120 16.36 3.26 10.70
CA GLU A 120 16.04 4.52 10.00
C GLU A 120 14.62 4.51 9.43
N ASN A 121 14.17 3.40 8.83
CA ASN A 121 12.81 3.29 8.29
C ASN A 121 11.74 3.40 9.40
N LEU A 122 11.99 2.81 10.57
CA LEU A 122 11.12 2.95 11.74
C LEU A 122 11.11 4.38 12.27
N GLU A 123 12.28 4.98 12.40
CA GLU A 123 12.43 6.34 12.89
C GLU A 123 11.74 7.35 11.97
N GLU A 124 11.94 7.26 10.65
CA GLU A 124 11.26 8.07 9.64
C GLU A 124 9.74 7.94 9.75
N PHE A 125 9.23 6.72 9.93
CA PHE A 125 7.79 6.49 10.12
C PHE A 125 7.27 7.13 11.42
N LEU A 126 8.05 7.15 12.49
CA LEU A 126 7.66 7.67 13.79
C LEU A 126 7.83 9.19 13.92
N GLN A 127 8.57 9.85 13.03
CA GLN A 127 8.78 11.31 13.05
C GLN A 127 7.46 12.10 13.20
N PRO A 128 6.40 11.86 12.42
CA PRO A 128 5.14 12.60 12.55
C PRO A 128 4.46 12.42 13.91
N TYR A 129 4.70 11.29 14.58
CA TYR A 129 4.10 11.00 15.88
C TYR A 129 4.76 11.78 17.03
N LYS A 130 6.02 12.22 16.86
CA LYS A 130 6.75 13.02 17.86
C LYS A 130 6.26 14.47 17.89
N SER A 131 5.72 14.99 16.78
CA SER A 131 5.30 16.38 16.64
C SER A 131 3.82 16.52 16.25
N GLN A 132 2.92 15.95 17.04
CA GLN A 132 1.47 16.03 16.81
C GLN A 132 0.91 17.42 17.16
N ARG A 133 0.20 18.04 16.21
CA ARG A 133 -0.51 19.32 16.39
C ARG A 133 -2.01 19.12 16.15
N ASN A 134 -2.85 19.95 16.76
CA ASN A 134 -4.32 19.90 16.63
C ASN A 134 -4.99 18.58 17.06
N VAL A 135 -4.37 17.88 18.02
CA VAL A 135 -4.88 16.63 18.59
C VAL A 135 -5.70 16.88 19.86
N SER A 136 -6.67 15.99 20.13
CA SER A 136 -7.42 15.94 21.38
C SER A 136 -7.13 14.66 22.16
N SER A 137 -7.24 14.73 23.49
CA SER A 137 -7.27 13.52 24.32
C SER A 137 -8.62 12.83 24.14
N CYS A 138 -8.63 11.65 23.53
CA CYS A 138 -9.86 10.88 23.30
C CYS A 138 -10.08 9.83 24.39
N SER A 139 -11.32 9.77 24.85
CA SER A 139 -11.88 8.66 25.64
C SER A 139 -12.59 7.67 24.72
N ILE A 140 -12.79 6.44 25.18
CA ILE A 140 -13.44 5.37 24.40
C ILE A 140 -14.86 5.79 23.98
N ASP A 141 -15.61 6.43 24.88
CA ASP A 141 -17.02 6.80 24.63
C ASP A 141 -17.20 8.05 23.74
N GLN A 142 -16.18 8.91 23.66
CA GLN A 142 -16.29 10.21 22.97
C GLN A 142 -15.70 10.19 21.56
N GLY A 143 -14.80 9.24 21.26
CA GLY A 143 -14.14 9.12 19.96
C GLY A 143 -13.36 10.39 19.55
N PRO A 144 -12.91 10.48 18.29
CA PRO A 144 -12.41 11.73 17.72
C PRO A 144 -13.58 12.65 17.37
N GLY A 145 -13.55 13.91 17.83
CA GLY A 145 -14.48 14.93 17.32
C GLY A 145 -14.31 15.15 15.81
N ASP A 146 -15.34 15.67 15.12
CA ASP A 146 -15.42 15.62 13.65
C ASP A 146 -14.18 16.17 12.89
N ASP A 147 -13.51 17.19 13.44
CA ASP A 147 -12.30 17.80 12.84
C ASP A 147 -11.01 17.57 13.64
N LYS A 148 -11.07 16.82 14.75
CA LYS A 148 -9.91 16.58 15.63
C LYS A 148 -9.47 15.13 15.58
N THR A 149 -8.19 14.91 15.82
CA THR A 149 -7.60 13.57 15.84
C THR A 149 -7.17 13.20 17.24
N CYS A 150 -7.24 11.91 17.56
CA CYS A 150 -6.87 11.43 18.87
C CYS A 150 -5.35 11.41 19.02
N TYR A 151 -4.86 12.00 20.10
CA TYR A 151 -3.43 11.96 20.42
C TYR A 151 -2.98 10.50 20.66
N PHE A 152 -1.96 10.07 19.91
CA PHE A 152 -1.31 8.78 20.08
C PHE A 152 0.08 8.98 20.69
N SER A 153 0.26 8.58 21.95
CA SER A 153 1.53 8.78 22.65
C SER A 153 2.52 7.68 22.30
N VAL A 154 3.60 8.05 21.62
CA VAL A 154 4.76 7.17 21.37
C VAL A 154 5.66 7.07 22.60
N ASP A 155 5.67 8.09 23.47
CA ASP A 155 6.47 8.08 24.70
C ASP A 155 6.00 7.02 25.71
N LYS A 156 4.74 6.59 25.61
CA LYS A 156 4.20 5.47 26.39
C LYS A 156 4.65 4.09 25.87
N ILE A 157 5.28 4.04 24.71
CA ILE A 157 5.83 2.80 24.17
C ILE A 157 7.12 2.51 24.93
N SER A 158 7.14 1.35 25.60
CA SER A 158 8.25 0.90 26.44
C SER A 158 9.62 1.11 25.78
N ASP A 159 10.63 1.43 26.61
CA ASP A 159 12.05 1.58 26.21
C ASP A 159 12.61 0.38 25.41
N LYS A 160 11.91 -0.75 25.43
CA LYS A 160 12.20 -1.97 24.69
C LYS A 160 12.14 -1.82 23.16
N CYS A 161 11.25 -0.98 22.63
CA CYS A 161 11.09 -0.76 21.19
C CYS A 161 11.24 0.72 20.87
N SER A 162 12.40 1.27 21.22
CA SER A 162 12.72 2.69 21.07
C SER A 162 14.02 2.87 20.29
N ILE A 163 14.32 4.12 19.94
CA ILE A 163 15.57 4.47 19.26
C ILE A 163 16.80 4.19 20.12
N SER A 164 16.70 4.28 21.46
CA SER A 164 17.84 4.06 22.36
C SER A 164 18.29 2.59 22.41
N SER A 165 17.37 1.66 22.15
CA SER A 165 17.63 0.23 22.02
C SER A 165 17.75 -0.23 20.55
N SER A 166 17.80 0.71 19.60
CA SER A 166 17.75 0.44 18.16
C SER A 166 16.64 -0.55 17.80
N TYR A 167 15.46 -0.38 18.41
CA TYR A 167 14.28 -1.24 18.26
C TYR A 167 14.55 -2.75 18.50
N GLY A 168 15.53 -3.07 19.35
CA GLY A 168 15.85 -4.44 19.76
C GLY A 168 16.63 -5.27 18.73
N TYR A 169 17.03 -4.69 17.59
CA TYR A 169 17.78 -5.39 16.53
C TYR A 169 19.14 -5.93 17.02
N PRO A 170 20.01 -5.15 17.70
CA PRO A 170 21.30 -5.67 18.18
C PRO A 170 21.16 -6.78 19.23
N ALA A 171 20.04 -6.81 19.96
CA ALA A 171 19.75 -7.83 20.96
C ALA A 171 19.16 -9.13 20.36
N ARG A 172 19.02 -9.21 19.03
CA ARG A 172 18.28 -10.29 18.33
C ARG A 172 16.81 -10.40 18.77
N THR A 173 16.24 -9.31 19.28
CA THR A 173 14.82 -9.23 19.64
C THR A 173 14.13 -8.12 18.87
N PRO A 174 13.98 -8.25 17.54
CA PRO A 174 13.53 -7.15 16.69
C PRO A 174 12.10 -6.76 17.00
N CYS A 175 11.81 -5.46 16.93
CA CYS A 175 10.47 -4.92 17.00
C CYS A 175 9.93 -4.63 15.60
N VAL A 176 8.77 -5.20 15.28
CA VAL A 176 8.01 -4.94 14.05
C VAL A 176 6.73 -4.20 14.42
N LEU A 177 6.48 -3.08 13.76
CA LEU A 177 5.28 -2.27 13.96
C LEU A 177 4.17 -2.76 13.06
N ILE A 178 3.01 -3.07 13.63
CA ILE A 178 1.80 -3.49 12.92
C ILE A 178 0.73 -2.41 13.03
N LYS A 179 0.12 -2.05 11.90
CA LYS A 179 -0.94 -1.03 11.81
C LYS A 179 -2.08 -1.48 10.91
N LEU A 180 -3.28 -0.95 11.15
CA LEU A 180 -4.42 -1.13 10.26
C LEU A 180 -4.37 -0.17 9.07
N ASN A 181 -4.82 -0.64 7.92
CA ASN A 181 -5.03 0.21 6.74
C ASN A 181 -6.22 1.15 6.99
N ARG A 182 -6.08 2.40 6.52
CA ARG A 182 -7.09 3.43 6.73
C ARG A 182 -8.24 3.21 5.76
N ILE A 183 -9.44 2.97 6.28
CA ILE A 183 -10.68 2.96 5.50
C ILE A 183 -11.55 4.11 6.00
N TYR A 184 -12.05 4.92 5.07
CA TYR A 184 -12.91 6.05 5.40
C TYR A 184 -14.20 5.58 6.08
N ASN A 185 -14.54 6.20 7.20
CA ASN A 185 -15.73 5.93 8.01
C ASN A 185 -15.86 4.48 8.52
N TRP A 186 -14.76 3.72 8.55
CA TRP A 186 -14.76 2.38 9.12
C TRP A 186 -14.68 2.42 10.64
N VAL A 187 -15.58 1.68 11.30
CA VAL A 187 -15.63 1.52 12.75
C VAL A 187 -15.50 0.02 13.07
N PRO A 188 -14.57 -0.40 13.94
CA PRO A 188 -14.46 -1.80 14.34
C PRO A 188 -15.68 -2.26 15.13
N GLU A 189 -16.20 -3.45 14.79
CA GLU A 189 -17.26 -4.10 15.55
C GLU A 189 -16.66 -5.14 16.52
N PRO A 190 -16.73 -4.93 17.85
CA PRO A 190 -16.25 -5.92 18.79
C PRO A 190 -17.15 -7.16 18.83
N TYR A 191 -16.58 -8.27 19.29
CA TYR A 191 -17.32 -9.48 19.66
C TYR A 191 -18.03 -9.23 20.98
N GLN A 192 -19.33 -9.52 21.07
CA GLN A 192 -20.10 -9.19 22.28
C GLN A 192 -19.87 -10.20 23.40
N ASN A 193 -19.71 -11.49 23.06
CA ASN A 193 -19.53 -12.57 24.03
C ASN A 193 -18.28 -13.40 23.71
N ALA A 194 -17.72 -14.04 24.74
CA ALA A 194 -16.64 -15.01 24.57
C ALA A 194 -17.04 -16.20 23.68
N SER A 195 -18.34 -16.53 23.61
CA SER A 195 -18.88 -17.58 22.73
C SER A 195 -18.93 -17.18 21.25
N ASP A 196 -18.90 -15.88 20.95
CA ASP A 196 -18.89 -15.36 19.58
C ASP A 196 -17.45 -15.26 19.01
N LEU A 197 -16.43 -15.51 19.86
CA LEU A 197 -15.04 -15.47 19.45
C LEU A 197 -14.75 -16.64 18.50
N PRO A 198 -14.21 -16.39 17.29
CA PRO A 198 -13.84 -17.45 16.37
C PRO A 198 -12.77 -18.38 16.97
N SER A 199 -12.79 -19.66 16.58
CA SER A 199 -11.87 -20.68 17.09
C SER A 199 -10.40 -20.36 16.81
N GLY A 200 -10.10 -19.58 15.78
CA GLY A 200 -8.75 -19.14 15.41
C GLY A 200 -8.13 -18.06 16.28
N ILE A 201 -8.89 -17.43 17.20
CA ILE A 201 -8.33 -16.48 18.16
C ILE A 201 -7.48 -17.24 19.18
N PRO A 202 -6.23 -16.81 19.43
CA PRO A 202 -5.38 -17.36 20.48
C PRO A 202 -6.01 -17.33 21.89
N GLU A 203 -5.75 -18.36 22.69
CA GLU A 203 -6.31 -18.53 24.04
C GLU A 203 -5.93 -17.40 25.01
N ASP A 204 -4.73 -16.82 24.88
CA ASP A 204 -4.27 -15.65 25.64
C ASP A 204 -5.23 -14.48 25.46
N ILE A 205 -5.63 -14.17 24.21
CA ILE A 205 -6.59 -13.10 23.90
C ILE A 205 -7.98 -13.42 24.47
N LYS A 206 -8.43 -14.69 24.39
CA LYS A 206 -9.74 -15.10 24.92
C LYS A 206 -9.86 -14.83 26.41
N MET A 207 -8.78 -14.93 27.19
CA MET A 207 -8.77 -14.72 28.63
C MET A 207 -8.85 -13.24 29.04
N ILE A 208 -8.25 -12.35 28.26
CA ILE A 208 -8.15 -10.90 28.57
C ILE A 208 -9.03 -10.03 27.66
N TYR A 209 -9.97 -10.66 26.95
CA TYR A 209 -10.77 -10.01 25.93
C TYR A 209 -11.51 -8.77 26.46
N SER A 210 -11.43 -7.69 25.69
CA SER A 210 -12.17 -6.45 25.91
C SER A 210 -12.72 -5.94 24.56
N PRO A 211 -13.96 -5.42 24.53
CA PRO A 211 -14.56 -4.85 23.33
C PRO A 211 -13.92 -3.52 22.91
N ASP A 212 -13.09 -2.91 23.76
CA ASP A 212 -12.49 -1.59 23.50
C ASP A 212 -11.26 -1.65 22.59
N TYR A 213 -10.91 -2.84 22.12
CA TYR A 213 -9.71 -3.10 21.32
C TYR A 213 -10.00 -3.95 20.09
N VAL A 214 -9.37 -3.58 18.98
CA VAL A 214 -9.13 -4.44 17.84
C VAL A 214 -7.88 -5.25 18.12
N TRP A 215 -8.06 -6.51 18.50
CA TRP A 215 -6.97 -7.38 18.94
C TRP A 215 -6.08 -7.77 17.76
N ILE A 216 -4.78 -7.90 18.00
CA ILE A 216 -3.80 -8.33 17.00
C ILE A 216 -3.07 -9.55 17.54
N SER A 217 -2.94 -10.59 16.71
CA SER A 217 -2.15 -11.78 17.00
C SER A 217 -1.22 -12.09 15.85
N CYS A 218 0.01 -12.51 16.13
CA CYS A 218 1.01 -12.91 15.15
C CYS A 218 1.43 -14.34 15.43
N VAL A 219 1.40 -15.18 14.40
CA VAL A 219 1.70 -16.61 14.50
C VAL A 219 2.58 -17.03 13.33
N GLY A 220 3.34 -18.10 13.52
CA GLY A 220 4.02 -18.76 12.40
C GLY A 220 3.03 -19.32 11.40
N GLU A 221 3.30 -19.16 10.10
CA GLU A 221 2.40 -19.57 9.03
C GLU A 221 2.33 -21.10 8.89
N ASN A 222 3.48 -21.77 8.84
CA ASN A 222 3.58 -23.22 8.77
C ASN A 222 3.90 -23.85 10.13
N ALA A 223 3.81 -25.19 10.24
CA ALA A 223 4.14 -25.90 11.47
C ALA A 223 5.58 -25.61 11.93
N ALA A 224 6.55 -25.60 11.02
CA ALA A 224 7.93 -25.24 11.33
C ALA A 224 8.06 -23.78 11.79
N ASP A 225 7.33 -22.84 11.19
CA ASP A 225 7.38 -21.43 11.60
C ASP A 225 6.79 -21.23 13.00
N LYS A 226 5.76 -22.00 13.38
CA LYS A 226 5.17 -21.95 14.73
C LYS A 226 6.13 -22.39 15.82
N ASP A 227 7.01 -23.34 15.51
CA ASP A 227 8.04 -23.79 16.44
C ASP A 227 9.22 -22.80 16.51
N ASN A 228 9.47 -22.05 15.44
CA ASN A 228 10.62 -21.14 15.31
C ASN A 228 10.32 -19.67 15.68
N ILE A 229 9.06 -19.25 15.75
CA ILE A 229 8.69 -17.86 16.08
C ILE A 229 8.99 -17.48 17.55
N GLY A 230 8.94 -18.46 18.46
CA GLY A 230 9.16 -18.26 19.89
C GLY A 230 8.14 -17.35 20.57
N ASP A 231 8.53 -16.78 21.71
CA ASP A 231 7.67 -15.88 22.50
C ASP A 231 7.58 -14.48 21.87
N VAL A 232 6.35 -13.97 21.79
CA VAL A 232 6.02 -12.67 21.20
C VAL A 232 5.46 -11.73 22.27
N GLU A 233 5.96 -10.50 22.32
CA GLU A 233 5.48 -9.44 23.23
C GLU A 233 4.86 -8.28 22.44
N TYR A 234 3.69 -7.81 22.86
CA TYR A 234 2.98 -6.69 22.26
C TYR A 234 3.15 -5.42 23.09
N LEU A 235 3.49 -4.30 22.44
CA LEU A 235 3.73 -3.01 23.09
C LEU A 235 2.96 -1.88 22.40
N PRO A 236 2.34 -0.95 23.16
CA PRO A 236 2.21 -0.95 24.62
C PRO A 236 1.17 -1.96 25.15
N GLN A 237 0.25 -2.41 24.29
CA GLN A 237 -0.77 -3.40 24.60
C GLN A 237 -1.07 -4.23 23.35
N GLN A 238 -1.56 -5.45 23.55
CA GLN A 238 -1.98 -6.35 22.48
C GLN A 238 -3.28 -5.84 21.85
N GLY A 239 -3.16 -5.07 20.76
CA GLY A 239 -4.29 -4.55 19.99
C GLY A 239 -4.38 -3.02 19.96
N ILE A 240 -5.28 -2.53 19.12
CA ILE A 240 -5.48 -1.11 18.86
C ILE A 240 -6.81 -0.68 19.47
N SER A 241 -6.81 0.37 20.30
CA SER A 241 -8.04 0.87 20.90
C SER A 241 -9.03 1.41 19.86
N VAL A 242 -10.32 1.09 20.02
CA VAL A 242 -11.40 1.51 19.11
C VAL A 242 -11.58 3.02 19.05
N LYS A 243 -11.15 3.75 20.09
CA LYS A 243 -11.27 5.22 20.20
C LYS A 243 -10.60 6.02 19.09
N PHE A 244 -9.64 5.40 18.37
CA PHE A 244 -8.95 6.04 17.25
C PHE A 244 -9.77 6.00 15.95
N PHE A 245 -10.86 5.23 15.92
CA PHE A 245 -11.77 5.11 14.78
C PHE A 245 -13.05 5.92 15.03
N PRO A 246 -13.76 6.37 13.98
CA PRO A 246 -13.44 6.19 12.55
C PRO A 246 -12.43 7.19 12.00
N PHE A 247 -11.78 6.81 10.90
CA PHE A 247 -11.00 7.72 10.07
C PHE A 247 -11.94 8.51 9.13
N LYS A 248 -11.95 9.84 9.26
CA LYS A 248 -12.78 10.77 8.46
C LYS A 248 -11.94 11.69 7.57
N ASN A 249 -10.75 11.24 7.14
CA ASN A 249 -9.82 12.06 6.34
C ASN A 249 -9.34 13.34 7.04
N GLN A 250 -9.22 13.29 8.38
CA GLN A 250 -8.67 14.40 9.14
C GLN A 250 -7.18 14.59 8.81
N LYS A 251 -6.74 15.84 8.60
CA LYS A 251 -5.38 16.16 8.09
C LYS A 251 -4.25 15.63 8.99
N GLU A 252 -4.41 15.75 10.29
CA GLU A 252 -3.42 15.35 11.30
C GLU A 252 -3.70 13.94 11.86
N TYR A 253 -4.37 13.09 11.07
CA TYR A 253 -4.69 11.73 11.52
C TYR A 253 -3.47 10.83 11.39
N LEU A 254 -3.03 10.31 12.52
CA LEU A 254 -2.00 9.29 12.60
C LEU A 254 -2.65 7.93 12.90
N SER A 255 -2.19 6.91 12.20
CA SER A 255 -2.75 5.57 12.39
C SER A 255 -2.23 5.03 13.71
N PRO A 256 -3.08 4.58 14.63
CA PRO A 256 -2.59 3.84 15.79
C PRO A 256 -1.91 2.55 15.32
N PHE A 257 -0.94 2.09 16.10
CA PHE A 257 -0.16 0.90 15.80
C PHE A 257 0.23 0.17 17.09
N VAL A 258 0.71 -1.06 16.93
CA VAL A 258 1.24 -1.89 18.00
C VAL A 258 2.61 -2.38 17.56
N PHE A 259 3.59 -2.36 18.46
CA PHE A 259 4.85 -3.06 18.26
C PHE A 259 4.72 -4.52 18.67
N VAL A 260 5.26 -5.39 17.84
CA VAL A 260 5.39 -6.82 18.06
C VAL A 260 6.87 -7.10 18.20
N ARG A 261 7.29 -7.46 19.40
CA ARG A 261 8.68 -7.79 19.73
C ARG A 261 8.82 -9.30 19.78
N PHE A 262 9.69 -9.83 18.95
CA PHE A 262 10.03 -11.26 18.91
C PHE A 262 11.18 -11.50 19.89
N LYS A 263 10.94 -12.22 20.99
CA LYS A 263 11.95 -12.41 22.06
C LYS A 263 12.86 -13.59 21.78
N ASP A 264 12.27 -14.70 21.37
CA ASP A 264 12.93 -16.01 21.30
C ASP A 264 12.82 -16.61 19.90
N ILE A 265 12.96 -15.77 18.87
CA ILE A 265 12.93 -16.24 17.48
C ILE A 265 14.20 -17.05 17.16
N ALA A 266 14.02 -18.14 16.40
CA ALA A 266 15.11 -18.99 15.96
C ALA A 266 16.09 -18.23 15.06
N LYS A 267 17.40 -18.47 15.27
CA LYS A 267 18.48 -17.82 14.54
C LYS A 267 18.86 -18.60 13.30
N ASN A 268 19.29 -17.92 12.23
CA ASN A 268 19.68 -18.48 10.94
C ASN A 268 18.58 -19.35 10.29
N VAL A 269 17.32 -19.09 10.63
CA VAL A 269 16.14 -19.76 10.07
C VAL A 269 15.19 -18.69 9.57
N LEU A 270 14.71 -18.85 8.34
CA LEU A 270 13.69 -17.98 7.77
C LEU A 270 12.32 -18.35 8.37
N VAL A 271 11.71 -17.42 9.10
CA VAL A 271 10.41 -17.63 9.75
C VAL A 271 9.33 -16.80 9.05
N ASN A 272 8.30 -17.48 8.56
CA ASN A 272 7.13 -16.84 7.94
C ASN A 272 6.09 -16.49 9.01
N ILE A 273 5.76 -15.21 9.13
CA ILE A 273 4.89 -14.71 10.20
C ILE A 273 3.62 -14.12 9.58
N GLU A 274 2.46 -14.61 10.03
CA GLU A 274 1.14 -14.09 9.68
C GLU A 274 0.54 -13.37 10.90
N CYS A 275 0.40 -12.04 10.81
CA CYS A 275 -0.33 -11.26 11.82
C CYS A 275 -1.78 -11.00 11.37
N LYS A 276 -2.73 -11.17 12.28
CA LYS A 276 -4.17 -11.02 12.06
C LYS A 276 -4.76 -9.99 13.03
N ALA A 277 -5.71 -9.20 12.54
CA ALA A 277 -6.51 -8.31 13.38
C ALA A 277 -7.89 -8.92 13.59
N TRP A 278 -8.41 -8.86 14.81
CA TRP A 278 -9.67 -9.49 15.20
C TRP A 278 -10.73 -8.45 15.53
N ALA A 279 -11.75 -8.38 14.68
CA ALA A 279 -13.02 -7.70 14.90
C ALA A 279 -14.08 -8.39 14.04
N LYS A 280 -15.36 -8.31 14.42
CA LYS A 280 -16.46 -9.02 13.78
C LYS A 280 -16.64 -8.67 12.31
N ASN A 281 -16.38 -7.41 11.96
CA ASN A 281 -16.50 -6.88 10.60
C ASN A 281 -15.19 -6.99 9.78
N ILE A 282 -14.16 -7.67 10.29
CA ILE A 282 -12.95 -8.00 9.53
C ILE A 282 -13.14 -9.38 8.91
N LYS A 283 -13.17 -9.41 7.57
CA LYS A 283 -13.14 -10.64 6.78
C LYS A 283 -11.70 -10.99 6.44
N TYR A 284 -11.39 -12.28 6.50
CA TYR A 284 -10.06 -12.79 6.17
C TYR A 284 -10.06 -13.42 4.79
N ASP A 285 -9.14 -12.95 3.96
CA ASP A 285 -8.82 -13.57 2.69
C ASP A 285 -7.30 -13.51 2.49
N ARG A 286 -6.69 -14.68 2.26
CA ARG A 286 -5.25 -14.78 2.03
C ARG A 286 -4.83 -14.22 0.68
N GLY A 287 -5.67 -14.36 -0.35
CA GLY A 287 -5.36 -13.88 -1.70
C GLY A 287 -5.27 -12.35 -1.73
N ASP A 288 -6.25 -11.69 -1.12
CA ASP A 288 -6.36 -10.24 -1.09
C ASP A 288 -5.69 -9.61 0.16
N ARG A 289 -5.05 -10.41 1.02
CA ARG A 289 -4.43 -10.00 2.30
C ARG A 289 -5.39 -9.17 3.18
N LEU A 290 -6.66 -9.57 3.20
CA LEU A 290 -7.69 -8.93 4.00
C LEU A 290 -7.62 -9.42 5.45
N GLY A 291 -7.65 -8.50 6.41
CA GLY A 291 -7.59 -8.81 7.84
C GLY A 291 -6.27 -9.39 8.35
N SER A 292 -5.28 -9.60 7.48
CA SER A 292 -3.98 -10.13 7.83
C SER A 292 -2.83 -9.42 7.11
N VAL A 293 -1.61 -9.63 7.61
CA VAL A 293 -0.38 -9.25 6.93
C VAL A 293 0.65 -10.36 7.11
N HIS A 294 1.34 -10.66 6.03
CA HIS A 294 2.44 -11.62 6.00
C HIS A 294 3.76 -10.86 5.86
N PHE A 295 4.77 -11.30 6.61
CA PHE A 295 6.16 -10.92 6.41
C PHE A 295 7.09 -12.04 6.88
N GLU A 296 8.32 -11.99 6.41
CA GLU A 296 9.34 -12.99 6.71
C GLU A 296 10.42 -12.35 7.58
N LEU A 297 10.94 -13.10 8.55
CA LEU A 297 11.97 -12.63 9.46
C LEU A 297 13.13 -13.63 9.47
N LEU A 298 14.35 -13.13 9.21
CA LEU A 298 15.58 -13.90 9.27
C LEU A 298 16.59 -13.14 10.14
N VAL A 299 16.98 -13.76 11.26
CA VAL A 299 17.89 -13.17 12.24
C VAL A 299 19.18 -13.98 12.29
N ASP A 300 20.29 -13.34 11.92
CA ASP A 300 21.64 -13.93 11.99
C ASP A 300 22.39 -13.48 13.26
#